data_AF-A0A9E4Q1H7-F1
#
_entry.id   AF-A0A9E4Q1H7-F1
#
_cell.length_a   1.000
_cell.length_b   1.000
_cell.length_c   1.000
_cell.angle_alpha   90.00
_cell.angle_beta   90.00
_cell.angle_gamma   90.00
#
_symmetry.space_group_name_H-M   'P 1'
#
loop_
_entity.id
_entity.type
_entity.pdbx_description
1 polymer ?
#
loop_
_entity_poly.entity_id
_entity_poly.type
_entity_poly.pdbx_seq_one_letter_code
_entity_poly.pdbx_strand_id
1 'polypeptide(L)'
;MVAERPKGVDSERALATLWERAASLPDGLTTQDGRRYWVNYPGRPNPRAGPDFLDARLRTESWQTVVGDVELHLNAPDWYRHGHHS
;
A
#
# COMPACT_ATOMS: atom_id res chain seq x y z
N MET A 1 -5.02 -5.09 1.36
CA MET A 1 -4.20 -4.65 2.52
C MET A 1 -4.93 -3.47 3.13
N VAL A 2 -5.21 -3.48 4.44
CA VAL A 2 -5.90 -2.35 5.08
C VAL A 2 -4.93 -1.73 6.08
N ALA A 3 -4.59 -0.46 5.90
CA ALA A 3 -3.85 0.33 6.87
C ALA A 3 -4.83 1.25 7.59
N GLU A 4 -4.72 1.38 8.92
CA GLU A 4 -5.47 2.41 9.65
C GLU A 4 -5.06 3.81 9.16
N ARG A 5 -6.00 4.76 9.17
CA ARG A 5 -5.76 6.15 8.76
C ARG A 5 -4.52 6.71 9.46
N PRO A 6 -3.45 7.05 8.73
CA PRO A 6 -2.31 7.72 9.33
C PRO A 6 -2.75 9.10 9.82
N LYS A 7 -2.42 9.47 11.07
CA LYS A 7 -2.67 10.83 11.59
C LYS A 7 -1.99 11.85 10.66
N GLY A 8 -2.76 12.79 10.10
CA GLY A 8 -2.27 13.84 9.21
C GLY A 8 -2.43 13.57 7.71
N VAL A 9 -3.10 12.47 7.32
CA VAL A 9 -3.45 12.17 5.92
C VAL A 9 -4.95 12.33 5.75
N ASP A 10 -5.36 13.40 5.06
CA ASP A 10 -6.75 13.80 4.89
C ASP A 10 -7.28 13.55 3.47
N SER A 11 -6.43 13.14 2.54
CA SER A 11 -6.79 12.83 1.14
C SER A 11 -6.06 11.58 0.60
N GLU A 12 -6.69 10.86 -0.33
CA GLU A 12 -6.06 9.74 -1.04
C GLU A 12 -4.83 10.20 -1.83
N ARG A 13 -4.83 11.43 -2.33
CA ARG A 13 -3.66 12.06 -2.95
C ARG A 13 -2.49 12.22 -1.97
N ALA A 14 -2.76 12.62 -0.73
CA ALA A 14 -1.73 12.67 0.31
C ALA A 14 -1.23 11.26 0.67
N LEU A 15 -2.12 10.26 0.71
CA LEU A 15 -1.76 8.86 0.92
C LEU A 15 -0.87 8.31 -0.20
N ALA A 16 -1.21 8.59 -1.47
CA ALA A 16 -0.40 8.23 -2.63
C ALA A 16 0.99 8.89 -2.58
N THR A 17 1.07 10.16 -2.18
CA THR A 17 2.36 10.86 -2.01
C THR A 17 3.23 10.21 -0.94
N LEU A 18 2.62 9.70 0.14
CA LEU A 18 3.34 8.95 1.17
C LEU A 18 3.79 7.59 0.65
N TRP A 19 2.92 6.90 -0.08
CA TRP A 19 3.24 5.62 -0.71
C TRP A 19 4.43 5.72 -1.66
N GLU A 20 4.48 6.74 -2.52
CA GLU A 20 5.62 7.00 -3.41
C GLU A 20 6.95 7.15 -2.66
N ARG A 21 6.89 7.66 -1.42
CA ARG A 21 8.05 7.85 -0.54
C ARG A 21 8.31 6.65 0.37
N ALA A 22 7.45 5.62 0.35
CA ALA A 22 7.53 4.52 1.29
C ALA A 22 8.84 3.72 1.18
N ALA A 23 9.52 3.78 0.03
CA ALA A 23 10.85 3.18 -0.15
C ALA A 23 11.94 3.81 0.71
N SER A 24 11.71 5.01 1.26
CA SER A 24 12.61 5.68 2.20
C SER A 24 12.29 5.39 3.67
N LEU A 25 11.24 4.61 3.97
CA LEU A 25 10.87 4.27 5.34
C LEU A 25 11.77 3.12 5.86
N PRO A 26 12.63 3.37 6.86
CA PRO A 26 13.56 2.35 7.36
C PRO A 26 12.84 1.22 8.11
N ASP A 27 11.76 1.55 8.81
CA ASP A 27 11.03 0.61 9.67
C ASP A 27 10.03 -0.28 8.90
N GLY A 28 9.86 -0.03 7.61
CA GLY A 28 8.87 -0.72 6.78
C GLY A 28 7.42 -0.37 7.15
N LEU A 29 6.50 -1.11 6.56
CA LEU A 29 5.06 -1.02 6.78
C LEU A 29 4.60 -2.28 7.52
N THR A 30 3.74 -2.12 8.51
CA THR A 30 3.15 -3.24 9.24
C THR A 30 1.68 -3.37 8.86
N THR A 31 1.28 -4.59 8.46
CA THR A 31 -0.10 -4.94 8.15
C THR A 31 -0.91 -5.15 9.44
N GLN A 32 -2.25 -5.16 9.32
CA GLN A 32 -3.16 -5.41 10.45
C GLN A 32 -2.95 -6.77 11.14
N ASP A 33 -2.50 -7.78 10.39
CA ASP A 33 -2.16 -9.10 10.94
C ASP A 33 -0.72 -9.17 11.49
N GLY A 34 -0.04 -8.03 11.61
CA GLY A 34 1.28 -7.90 12.25
C GLY A 34 2.47 -8.21 11.35
N ARG A 35 2.27 -8.54 10.08
CA ARG A 35 3.37 -8.81 9.14
C ARG A 35 4.05 -7.52 8.73
N ARG A 36 5.37 -7.55 8.57
CA ARG A 36 6.14 -6.39 8.11
C ARG A 36 6.61 -6.55 6.66
N TYR A 37 6.53 -5.45 5.93
CA TYR A 37 6.96 -5.32 4.55
C TYR A 37 7.83 -4.08 4.37
N TRP A 38 8.91 -4.19 3.60
CA TRP A 38 9.69 -3.03 3.15
C TRP A 38 9.38 -2.74 1.70
N VAL A 39 9.11 -1.49 1.39
CA VAL A 39 8.88 -1.07 0.00
C VAL A 39 10.24 -0.94 -0.68
N ASN A 40 10.55 -1.83 -1.62
CA ASN A 40 11.76 -1.69 -2.43
C ASN A 40 11.47 -0.84 -3.68
N TYR A 41 10.25 -0.95 -4.21
CA TYR A 41 9.75 -0.15 -5.31
C TYR A 41 8.23 0.08 -5.13
N PRO A 42 7.75 1.33 -5.09
CA PRO A 42 6.33 1.61 -4.85
C PRO A 42 5.42 1.23 -6.02
N GLY A 43 5.98 0.95 -7.19
CA GLY A 43 5.21 0.70 -8.41
C GLY A 43 5.13 1.92 -9.32
N ARG A 44 4.51 1.74 -10.49
CA ARG A 44 4.22 2.82 -11.44
C ARG A 44 2.81 3.36 -11.20
N PRO A 45 2.59 4.69 -11.11
CA PRO A 45 1.24 5.24 -11.02
C PRO A 45 0.35 4.78 -12.17
N ASN A 46 -0.88 4.40 -11.87
CA ASN A 46 -1.89 4.02 -12.84
C ASN A 46 -2.95 5.12 -12.96
N PRO A 47 -3.02 5.86 -14.08
CA PRO A 47 -4.03 6.92 -14.26
C PRO A 47 -5.40 6.38 -14.68
N ARG A 48 -5.57 5.05 -14.75
CA ARG A 48 -6.81 4.39 -15.17
C ARG A 48 -7.52 3.79 -13.96
N ALA A 49 -8.75 3.33 -14.17
CA ALA A 49 -9.47 2.56 -13.17
C ALA A 49 -8.70 1.30 -12.75
N GLY A 50 -8.89 0.88 -11.49
CA GLY A 50 -8.18 -0.24 -10.87
C GLY A 50 -7.16 0.23 -9.84
N PRO A 51 -6.09 -0.54 -9.58
CA PRO A 51 -5.11 -0.22 -8.55
C PRO A 51 -4.40 1.10 -8.85
N ASP A 52 -4.05 1.87 -7.82
CA ASP A 52 -3.33 3.15 -7.93
C ASP A 52 -1.90 2.99 -8.44
N PHE A 53 -1.23 1.88 -8.11
CA PHE A 53 0.13 1.58 -8.55
C PHE A 53 0.25 0.16 -9.09
N LEU A 54 1.02 0.01 -10.18
CA LEU A 54 1.30 -1.27 -10.83
C LEU A 54 2.71 -1.78 -10.49
N ASP A 55 2.87 -3.09 -10.38
CA ASP A 55 4.15 -3.79 -10.22
C ASP A 55 5.00 -3.31 -9.02
N ALA A 56 4.36 -3.00 -7.89
CA ALA A 56 5.09 -2.71 -6.66
C ALA A 56 5.91 -3.93 -6.23
N ARG A 57 7.07 -3.69 -5.59
CA ARG A 57 7.97 -4.73 -5.09
C ARG A 57 8.22 -4.53 -3.61
N LEU A 58 7.79 -5.51 -2.83
CA LEU A 58 7.89 -5.48 -1.38
C LEU A 58 8.79 -6.61 -0.91
N ARG A 59 9.60 -6.35 0.11
CA ARG A 59 10.38 -7.37 0.80
C ARG A 59 9.68 -7.79 2.08
N THR A 60 9.59 -9.09 2.35
CA THR A 60 9.08 -9.65 3.61
C THR A 60 10.16 -9.72 4.68
N GLU A 61 9.79 -10.03 5.93
CA GLU A 61 10.74 -10.34 7.01
C GLU A 61 11.64 -11.55 6.69
N SER A 62 11.15 -12.49 5.89
CA SER A 62 11.91 -13.64 5.39
C SER A 62 12.80 -13.33 4.18
N TRP A 63 13.01 -12.04 3.85
CA TRP A 63 13.82 -11.56 2.71
C TRP A 63 13.29 -11.97 1.33
N GLN A 64 12.06 -12.46 1.24
CA GLN A 64 11.42 -12.77 -0.03
C GLN A 64 10.89 -11.50 -0.67
N THR A 65 10.96 -11.43 -2.00
CA THR A 65 10.34 -10.35 -2.76
C THR A 65 8.95 -10.78 -3.22
N VAL A 66 7.95 -9.97 -2.90
CA VAL A 66 6.59 -10.09 -3.41
C VAL A 66 6.37 -8.98 -4.43
N VAL A 67 5.73 -9.32 -5.55
CA VAL A 67 5.40 -8.39 -6.61
C VAL A 67 3.89 -8.37 -6.79
N GLY A 68 3.31 -7.18 -6.92
CA GLY A 68 1.89 -7.02 -7.16
C GLY A 68 1.46 -5.57 -7.25
N ASP A 69 0.20 -5.36 -7.59
CA ASP A 69 -0.40 -4.03 -7.69
C ASP A 69 -0.88 -3.55 -6.32
N VAL A 70 -0.99 -2.23 -6.16
CA VAL A 70 -1.32 -1.57 -4.90
C VAL A 70 -2.48 -0.61 -5.09
N GLU A 71 -3.45 -0.73 -4.18
CA GLU A 71 -4.64 0.11 -4.10
C GLU A 71 -4.65 0.81 -2.72
N LEU A 72 -4.94 2.10 -2.72
CA LEU A 72 -4.84 3.01 -1.60
C LEU A 72 -6.18 3.68 -1.36
N HIS A 73 -6.76 3.44 -0.19
CA HIS A 73 -7.99 4.09 0.25
C HIS A 73 -7.87 4.57 1.69
N LEU A 74 -8.43 5.75 1.98
CA LEU A 74 -8.51 6.29 3.36
C LEU A 74 -9.52 5.54 4.22
N ASN A 75 -10.45 4.84 3.59
CA ASN A 75 -11.55 4.15 4.24
C ASN A 75 -11.49 2.66 3.90
N ALA A 76 -10.93 1.89 4.82
CA ALA A 76 -10.97 0.43 4.84
C ALA A 76 -12.34 -0.20 4.51
N PRO A 77 -13.50 0.35 4.93
CA PRO A 77 -14.80 -0.27 4.66
C PRO A 77 -15.16 -0.30 3.17
N ASP A 78 -14.59 0.57 2.33
CA ASP A 78 -14.88 0.55 0.89
C ASP A 78 -14.15 -0.62 0.20
N TRP A 79 -13.04 -1.14 0.74
CA TRP A 79 -12.41 -2.40 0.28
C TRP A 79 -13.39 -3.60 0.32
N TYR A 80 -14.25 -3.65 1.35
CA TYR A 80 -15.30 -4.66 1.47
C TYR A 80 -16.46 -4.43 0.50
N ARG A 81 -16.75 -3.18 0.14
CA ARG A 81 -17.78 -2.85 -0.88
C ARG A 81 -17.34 -3.19 -2.29
N HIS A 82 -16.04 -3.18 -2.58
CA HIS A 82 -15.49 -3.56 -3.88
C HIS A 82 -15.25 -5.07 -4.04
N GLY A 83 -15.49 -5.87 -2.99
CA GLY A 83 -15.49 -7.33 -3.10
C GLY A 83 -14.10 -7.98 -3.12
N HIS A 84 -13.03 -7.25 -2.79
CA HIS A 84 -11.65 -7.79 -2.74
C HIS A 84 -11.34 -8.64 -1.47
N HIS A 85 -12.37 -9.30 -0.93
CA HIS A 85 -12.23 -10.34 0.08
C HIS A 85 -12.51 -11.70 -0.58
N SER A 86 -11.47 -12.50 -0.75
CA SER A 86 -11.57 -13.93 -1.08
C SER A 86 -10.26 -14.59 -0.73
#